data_AF-A0A202DEV0-F1
#
_entry.id   AF-A0A202DEV0-F1
#
_cell.length_a   1.000
_cell.length_b   1.000
_cell.length_c   1.000
_cell.angle_alpha   90.00
_cell.angle_beta   90.00
_cell.angle_gamma   90.00
#
_symmetry.space_group_name_H-M   'P 1'
#
loop_
_entity.id
_entity.type
_entity.pdbx_description
1 polymer ?
#
loop_
_entity_poly.entity_id
_entity_poly.type
_entity_poly.pdbx_seq_one_letter_code
_entity_poly.pdbx_strand_id
1 'polypeptide(L)'
;MQPAEFEEKEYEQPLYNQLLCGSNNLWAPGQVFESAFGIDAAILAENLTLWTMLGYQYPPVGAVLNDYRWGFVWRKRGNKRPLPTFKVNLLIQAKRPDFLMGRSSYYSHHGITGSYWRFRIKSHQQRILEKVTHQLRSKAIVSYASPAFHTNASLFHHTHSGTIVDNSSFVHVARMSGHSEWVYDRPGSTGLACSQPSFVSGPDFWDQINNSFHKVKDEHDPNDHLEAEKTLTMLSKTVMGICNEEGEANNPLAMEFLMRIGQYQERASTLETRNQMVDHLVEFLLFVHLVGVNWFVIS
;
A
#
# COMPACT_ATOMS: atom_id res chain seq x y z
N MET A 1 9.56 5.10 28.31
CA MET A 1 8.48 4.53 27.47
C MET A 1 7.17 4.94 28.11
N GLN A 2 6.31 5.59 27.34
CA GLN A 2 5.03 6.10 27.79
C GLN A 2 3.97 5.68 26.77
N PRO A 3 2.93 4.92 27.15
CA PRO A 3 1.83 4.65 26.23
C PRO A 3 1.12 5.96 25.86
N ALA A 4 0.57 6.05 24.64
CA ALA A 4 -0.25 7.21 24.25
C ALA A 4 -1.38 7.45 25.27
N GLU A 5 -1.73 8.70 25.55
CA GLU A 5 -2.70 9.09 26.60
C GLU A 5 -4.14 8.61 26.34
N PHE A 6 -4.46 8.29 25.09
CA PHE A 6 -5.75 7.78 24.64
C PHE A 6 -5.72 6.26 24.43
N GLU A 7 -6.90 5.65 24.49
CA GLU A 7 -7.11 4.24 24.16
C GLU A 7 -7.17 3.99 22.64
N GLU A 8 -6.92 2.74 22.22
CA GLU A 8 -6.92 2.34 20.80
C GLU A 8 -8.24 2.71 20.11
N LYS A 9 -9.37 2.48 20.81
CA LYS A 9 -10.72 2.78 20.31
C LYS A 9 -10.98 4.28 20.09
N GLU A 10 -10.35 5.15 20.86
CA GLU A 10 -10.50 6.61 20.70
C GLU A 10 -9.79 7.11 19.45
N TYR A 11 -8.75 6.40 18.99
CA TYR A 11 -8.05 6.69 17.74
C TYR A 11 -8.74 6.05 16.52
N GLU A 12 -9.29 4.84 16.65
CA GLU A 12 -9.96 4.11 15.57
C GLU A 12 -11.05 4.92 14.87
N GLN A 13 -11.96 5.50 15.65
CA GLN A 13 -13.15 6.15 15.09
C GLN A 13 -12.81 7.40 14.25
N PRO A 14 -11.98 8.35 14.73
CA PRO A 14 -11.48 9.45 13.90
C PRO A 14 -10.72 8.98 12.66
N LEU A 15 -9.88 7.94 12.78
CA LEU A 15 -9.15 7.36 11.66
C LEU A 15 -10.11 6.87 10.57
N TYR A 16 -11.10 6.04 10.92
CA TYR A 16 -12.02 5.46 9.93
C TYR A 16 -12.89 6.52 9.26
N ASN A 17 -13.36 7.51 10.01
CA ASN A 17 -14.13 8.62 9.47
C ASN A 17 -13.36 9.37 8.38
N GLN A 18 -12.07 9.61 8.58
CA GLN A 18 -11.24 10.31 7.60
C GLN A 18 -10.84 9.42 6.41
N LEU A 19 -10.64 8.12 6.64
CA LEU A 19 -10.35 7.17 5.57
C LEU A 19 -11.53 6.92 4.62
N LEU A 20 -12.76 7.03 5.14
CA LEU A 20 -13.96 6.90 4.32
C LEU A 20 -14.03 7.97 3.23
N CYS A 21 -13.61 9.22 3.50
CA CYS A 21 -13.55 10.29 2.51
C CYS A 21 -14.84 10.42 1.65
N GLY A 22 -16.01 10.30 2.28
CA GLY A 22 -17.33 10.34 1.61
C GLY A 22 -17.91 8.98 1.21
N SER A 23 -17.14 7.90 1.28
CA SER A 23 -17.62 6.52 1.19
C SER A 23 -18.48 6.16 2.42
N ASN A 24 -19.46 5.28 2.23
CA ASN A 24 -20.25 4.68 3.31
C ASN A 24 -19.91 3.19 3.53
N ASN A 25 -18.91 2.70 2.80
CA ASN A 25 -18.53 1.29 2.79
C ASN A 25 -17.49 1.01 3.89
N LEU A 26 -17.97 0.93 5.13
CA LEU A 26 -17.22 0.55 6.31
C LEU A 26 -17.82 -0.70 6.95
N TRP A 27 -16.97 -1.65 7.30
CA TRP A 27 -17.34 -2.77 8.16
C TRP A 27 -16.33 -2.95 9.28
N ALA A 28 -16.78 -2.73 10.52
CA ALA A 28 -16.02 -2.99 11.72
C ALA A 28 -16.52 -4.29 12.39
N PRO A 29 -15.81 -5.42 12.28
CA PRO A 29 -16.18 -6.63 12.99
C PRO A 29 -16.11 -6.47 14.51
N GLY A 30 -17.11 -6.97 15.24
CA GLY A 30 -17.02 -7.04 16.70
C GLY A 30 -15.92 -8.00 17.20
N GLN A 31 -15.56 -7.87 18.48
CA GLN A 31 -14.41 -8.52 19.14
C GLN A 31 -14.25 -10.03 18.87
N VAL A 32 -15.34 -10.80 18.87
CA VAL A 32 -15.30 -12.24 18.58
C VAL A 32 -14.79 -12.51 17.16
N PHE A 33 -15.17 -11.65 16.22
CA PHE A 33 -14.82 -11.79 14.82
C PHE A 33 -13.45 -11.19 14.50
N GLU A 34 -13.08 -10.09 15.17
CA GLU A 34 -11.71 -9.56 15.18
C GLU A 34 -10.71 -10.66 15.57
N SER A 35 -11.03 -11.49 16.57
CA SER A 35 -10.16 -12.62 16.95
C SER A 35 -9.94 -13.66 15.83
N ALA A 36 -10.85 -13.75 14.85
CA ALA A 36 -10.80 -14.72 13.76
C ALA A 36 -10.27 -14.15 12.45
N PHE A 37 -10.56 -12.88 12.17
CA PHE A 37 -10.17 -12.17 10.94
C PHE A 37 -8.93 -11.30 11.12
N GLY A 38 -8.64 -10.91 12.37
CA GLY A 38 -7.44 -10.18 12.77
C GLY A 38 -7.45 -8.69 12.46
N ILE A 39 -8.55 -8.16 11.93
CA ILE A 39 -8.74 -6.74 11.53
C ILE A 39 -9.77 -6.07 12.43
N ASP A 40 -9.62 -4.76 12.61
CA ASP A 40 -10.59 -3.89 13.29
C ASP A 40 -11.61 -3.29 12.32
N ALA A 41 -11.21 -3.03 11.07
CA ALA A 41 -12.08 -2.47 10.04
C ALA A 41 -11.73 -2.91 8.61
N ALA A 42 -12.73 -2.97 7.74
CA ALA A 42 -12.58 -3.06 6.29
C ALA A 42 -13.32 -1.88 5.63
N ILE A 43 -12.65 -1.17 4.74
CA ILE A 43 -13.06 0.14 4.21
C ILE A 43 -12.88 0.15 2.69
N LEU A 44 -13.80 0.80 1.97
CA LEU A 44 -13.51 1.33 0.64
C LEU A 44 -12.96 2.75 0.79
N ALA A 45 -11.64 2.86 0.86
CA ALA A 45 -10.92 4.12 1.00
C ALA A 45 -10.62 4.70 -0.40
N GLU A 46 -11.10 5.92 -0.64
CA GLU A 46 -10.87 6.67 -1.89
C GLU A 46 -9.83 7.79 -1.70
N ASN A 47 -9.34 7.97 -0.47
CA ASN A 47 -8.35 8.99 -0.13
C ASN A 47 -7.01 8.72 -0.87
N LEU A 48 -6.68 9.54 -1.88
CA LEU A 48 -5.46 9.41 -2.68
C LEU A 48 -4.17 9.66 -1.87
N THR A 49 -4.22 10.52 -0.86
CA THR A 49 -3.07 10.79 0.02
C THR A 49 -2.63 9.52 0.74
N LEU A 50 -3.58 8.75 1.30
CA LEU A 50 -3.31 7.45 1.89
C LEU A 50 -2.65 6.50 0.89
N TRP A 51 -3.21 6.37 -0.31
CA TRP A 51 -2.69 5.42 -1.31
C TRP A 51 -1.28 5.80 -1.74
N THR A 52 -1.03 7.10 -1.94
CA THR A 52 0.31 7.62 -2.22
C THR A 52 1.27 7.31 -1.08
N MET A 53 0.87 7.50 0.19
CA MET A 53 1.68 7.11 1.35
C MET A 53 1.98 5.61 1.37
N LEU A 54 1.04 4.77 0.96
CA LEU A 54 1.23 3.31 0.90
C LEU A 54 2.04 2.84 -0.33
N GLY A 55 2.44 3.75 -1.22
CA GLY A 55 3.18 3.46 -2.45
C GLY A 55 2.32 3.09 -3.66
N TYR A 56 1.03 3.46 -3.66
CA TYR A 56 0.09 3.19 -4.75
C TYR A 56 -0.29 4.48 -5.44
N GLN A 57 -0.18 4.51 -6.77
CA GLN A 57 -0.63 5.65 -7.59
C GLN A 57 -2.15 5.78 -7.61
N TYR A 58 -2.86 4.65 -7.51
CA TYR A 58 -4.33 4.59 -7.53
C TYR A 58 -4.86 3.60 -6.49
N PRO A 59 -6.05 3.84 -5.94
CA PRO A 59 -6.72 2.90 -5.05
C PRO A 59 -6.91 1.53 -5.74
N PRO A 60 -6.71 0.41 -5.04
CA PRO A 60 -7.10 -0.90 -5.55
C PRO A 60 -8.60 -0.95 -5.89
N VAL A 61 -8.95 -1.75 -6.90
CA VAL A 61 -10.33 -1.91 -7.42
C VAL A 61 -11.35 -2.42 -6.38
N GLY A 62 -10.86 -2.96 -5.26
CA GLY A 62 -11.66 -3.49 -4.18
C GLY A 62 -12.03 -4.97 -4.33
N ALA A 63 -12.32 -5.58 -3.19
CA ALA A 63 -12.77 -6.95 -3.03
C ALA A 63 -14.10 -6.96 -2.28
N VAL A 64 -15.04 -7.80 -2.70
CA VAL A 64 -16.25 -8.10 -1.90
C VAL A 64 -15.91 -9.28 -1.01
N LEU A 65 -15.83 -9.06 0.31
CA LEU A 65 -15.33 -10.09 1.23
C LEU A 65 -16.19 -11.36 1.20
N ASN A 66 -17.49 -11.23 0.94
CA ASN A 66 -18.41 -12.38 0.88
C ASN A 66 -18.13 -13.35 -0.30
N ASP A 67 -17.38 -12.92 -1.31
CA ASP A 67 -17.03 -13.76 -2.49
C ASP A 67 -15.90 -14.75 -2.21
N TYR A 68 -15.21 -14.59 -1.06
CA TYR A 68 -14.03 -15.36 -0.72
C TYR A 68 -14.33 -16.49 0.26
N ARG A 69 -13.61 -17.60 0.10
CA ARG A 69 -13.69 -18.76 0.99
C ARG A 69 -12.82 -18.58 2.23
N TRP A 70 -13.36 -18.01 3.29
CA TRP A 70 -12.65 -17.79 4.57
C TRP A 70 -12.58 -19.03 5.48
N GLY A 71 -12.22 -20.19 4.92
CA GLY A 71 -12.27 -21.47 5.65
C GLY A 71 -11.44 -21.50 6.94
N PHE A 72 -10.37 -20.71 7.04
CA PHE A 72 -9.57 -20.60 8.27
C PHE A 72 -10.25 -19.75 9.36
N VAL A 73 -11.03 -18.74 8.97
CA VAL A 73 -11.82 -17.90 9.89
C VAL A 73 -12.97 -18.74 10.47
N TRP A 74 -13.69 -19.46 9.61
CA TRP A 74 -14.86 -20.24 10.00
C TRP A 74 -14.51 -21.44 10.87
N ARG A 75 -13.36 -22.08 10.64
CA ARG A 75 -12.87 -23.16 11.52
C ARG A 75 -12.61 -22.68 12.94
N LYS A 76 -12.14 -21.44 13.12
CA LYS A 76 -11.88 -20.87 14.45
C LYS A 76 -13.18 -20.44 15.15
N ARG A 77 -14.19 -20.00 14.39
CA ARG A 77 -15.47 -19.50 14.93
C ARG A 77 -16.51 -20.61 15.13
N GLY A 78 -16.45 -21.70 14.39
CA GLY A 78 -17.44 -22.78 14.41
C GLY A 78 -18.68 -22.52 13.53
N ASN A 79 -19.11 -21.26 13.38
CA ASN A 79 -20.26 -20.89 12.56
C ASN A 79 -19.92 -19.89 11.45
N LYS A 80 -20.51 -20.05 10.26
CA LYS A 80 -20.46 -19.05 9.18
C LYS A 80 -21.42 -17.89 9.48
N ARG A 81 -21.09 -16.70 9.00
CA ARG A 81 -22.02 -15.55 8.96
C ARG A 81 -21.83 -14.78 7.66
N PRO A 82 -22.83 -14.02 7.21
CA PRO A 82 -22.66 -13.12 6.08
C PRO A 82 -21.52 -12.15 6.32
N LEU A 83 -20.71 -11.94 5.30
CA LEU A 83 -19.70 -10.88 5.25
C LEU A 83 -20.25 -9.68 4.45
N PRO A 84 -19.61 -8.51 4.51
CA PRO A 84 -19.97 -7.38 3.68
C PRO A 84 -20.09 -7.77 2.20
N THR A 85 -21.19 -7.35 1.59
CA THR A 85 -21.50 -7.54 0.17
C THR A 85 -21.09 -6.34 -0.69
N PHE A 86 -20.48 -5.33 -0.09
CA PHE A 86 -19.88 -4.19 -0.78
C PHE A 86 -18.37 -4.36 -0.93
N LYS A 87 -17.77 -3.58 -1.84
CA LYS A 87 -16.32 -3.59 -2.09
C LYS A 87 -15.57 -2.93 -0.95
N VAL A 88 -14.43 -3.50 -0.58
CA VAL A 88 -13.42 -2.89 0.31
C VAL A 88 -12.06 -3.00 -0.36
N ASN A 89 -11.23 -1.97 -0.28
CA ASN A 89 -9.87 -1.97 -0.82
C ASN A 89 -8.81 -1.82 0.28
N LEU A 90 -9.22 -1.56 1.52
CA LEU A 90 -8.34 -1.40 2.67
C LEU A 90 -8.89 -2.15 3.88
N LEU A 91 -8.07 -2.98 4.50
CA LEU A 91 -8.34 -3.67 5.76
C LEU A 91 -7.32 -3.21 6.78
N ILE A 92 -7.79 -2.79 7.96
CA ILE A 92 -6.97 -2.11 8.96
C ILE A 92 -6.98 -2.87 10.27
N GLN A 93 -5.80 -2.96 10.87
CA GLN A 93 -5.65 -3.17 12.31
C GLN A 93 -5.02 -1.92 12.93
N ALA A 94 -5.81 -1.17 13.70
CA ALA A 94 -5.31 -0.04 14.46
C ALA A 94 -4.43 -0.52 15.63
N LYS A 95 -3.50 0.34 16.03
CA LYS A 95 -2.59 0.11 17.15
C LYS A 95 -2.37 1.37 17.97
N ARG A 96 -2.53 1.25 19.29
CA ARG A 96 -2.03 2.24 20.25
C ARG A 96 -0.49 2.19 20.31
N PRO A 97 0.22 3.31 20.14
CA PRO A 97 1.66 3.33 20.21
C PRO A 97 2.17 3.58 21.63
N ASP A 98 3.38 3.10 21.88
CA ASP A 98 4.25 3.59 22.94
C ASP A 98 5.12 4.72 22.39
N PHE A 99 5.16 5.84 23.10
CA PHE A 99 6.10 6.94 22.87
C PHE A 99 7.39 6.74 23.68
N LEU A 100 8.52 6.98 23.02
CA LEU A 100 9.84 6.89 23.62
C LEU A 100 10.58 8.21 23.36
N MET A 101 10.97 8.86 24.46
CA MET A 101 11.80 10.06 24.42
C MET A 101 13.27 9.71 24.27
N GLY A 102 13.98 10.54 23.53
CA GLY A 102 15.43 10.49 23.41
C GLY A 102 15.93 9.57 22.32
N ARG A 103 17.20 9.73 22.01
CA ARG A 103 17.88 9.08 20.91
C ARG A 103 18.31 7.66 21.31
N SER A 104 17.78 6.65 20.62
CA SER A 104 18.33 5.29 20.69
C SER A 104 19.55 5.22 19.78
N SER A 105 20.74 4.96 20.33
CA SER A 105 21.97 4.81 19.53
C SER A 105 21.78 3.76 18.43
N TYR A 106 21.08 2.67 18.73
CA TYR A 106 20.76 1.62 17.77
C TYR A 106 19.86 2.12 16.62
N TYR A 107 18.71 2.76 16.94
CA TYR A 107 17.78 3.22 15.89
C TYR A 107 18.29 4.44 15.12
N SER A 108 19.21 5.21 15.71
CA SER A 108 19.83 6.35 15.05
C SER A 108 20.67 5.99 13.85
N HIS A 109 21.39 4.86 13.91
CA HIS A 109 22.12 4.34 12.76
C HIS A 109 21.18 3.92 11.61
N HIS A 110 19.88 3.80 11.90
CA HIS A 110 18.84 3.41 10.97
C HIS A 110 17.85 4.56 10.66
N GLY A 111 18.25 5.81 10.90
CA GLY A 111 17.49 7.00 10.49
C GLY A 111 16.51 7.56 11.52
N ILE A 112 16.32 6.92 12.68
CA ILE A 112 15.49 7.44 13.78
C ILE A 112 16.35 8.28 14.73
N THR A 113 16.35 9.60 14.54
CA THR A 113 17.32 10.50 15.16
C THR A 113 16.82 11.15 16.46
N GLY A 114 15.52 11.08 16.74
CA GLY A 114 14.88 11.73 17.88
C GLY A 114 13.97 10.83 18.68
N SER A 115 12.95 11.43 19.29
CA SER A 115 11.86 10.70 19.92
C SER A 115 11.06 9.94 18.87
N TYR A 116 10.49 8.80 19.25
CA TYR A 116 9.84 7.90 18.31
C TYR A 116 8.66 7.18 18.95
N TRP A 117 7.85 6.58 18.10
CA TRP A 117 6.74 5.72 18.45
C TRP A 117 7.05 4.27 18.09
N ARG A 118 6.42 3.35 18.81
CA ARG A 118 6.43 1.94 18.43
C ARG A 118 5.13 1.25 18.80
N PHE A 119 4.82 0.15 18.12
CA PHE A 119 3.81 -0.79 18.58
C PHE A 119 4.26 -2.23 18.39
N ARG A 120 3.68 -3.12 19.19
CA ARG A 120 3.95 -4.56 19.15
C ARG A 120 2.87 -5.30 18.39
N ILE A 121 3.28 -6.34 17.67
CA ILE A 121 2.42 -7.22 16.90
C ILE A 121 2.40 -8.60 17.55
N LYS A 122 1.19 -9.13 17.76
CA LYS A 122 1.01 -10.49 18.27
C LYS A 122 1.19 -11.50 17.11
N SER A 123 2.08 -12.47 17.26
CA SER A 123 2.42 -13.42 16.18
C SER A 123 1.23 -14.25 15.67
N HIS A 124 0.20 -14.49 16.50
CA HIS A 124 -1.02 -15.15 16.02
C HIS A 124 -1.89 -14.21 15.17
N GLN A 125 -1.95 -12.92 15.49
CA GLN A 125 -2.69 -11.92 14.74
C GLN A 125 -2.03 -11.71 13.37
N GLN A 126 -0.70 -11.55 13.35
CA GLN A 126 0.09 -11.44 12.13
C GLN A 126 -0.17 -12.59 11.15
N ARG A 127 -0.11 -13.84 11.63
CA ARG A 127 -0.39 -15.03 10.79
C ARG A 127 -1.81 -15.07 10.22
N ILE A 128 -2.79 -14.49 10.91
CA ILE A 128 -4.16 -14.40 10.40
C ILE A 128 -4.21 -13.34 9.30
N LEU A 129 -3.63 -12.16 9.56
CA LEU A 129 -3.59 -11.05 8.61
C LEU A 129 -2.79 -11.38 7.34
N GLU A 130 -1.73 -12.17 7.44
CA GLU A 130 -0.98 -12.68 6.27
C GLU A 130 -1.84 -13.59 5.39
N LYS A 131 -2.66 -14.46 5.99
CA LYS A 131 -3.61 -15.30 5.23
C LYS A 131 -4.68 -14.45 4.55
N VAL A 132 -5.17 -13.42 5.24
CA VAL A 132 -6.12 -12.45 4.66
C VAL A 132 -5.49 -11.73 3.47
N THR A 133 -4.26 -11.23 3.63
CA THR A 133 -3.48 -10.58 2.58
C THR A 133 -3.32 -11.49 1.36
N HIS A 134 -2.89 -12.73 1.58
CA HIS A 134 -2.71 -13.71 0.51
C HIS A 134 -4.02 -14.01 -0.24
N GLN A 135 -5.15 -14.06 0.47
CA GLN A 135 -6.45 -14.32 -0.13
C GLN A 135 -6.97 -13.13 -0.96
N LEU A 136 -6.69 -11.90 -0.56
CA LEU A 136 -7.14 -10.68 -1.24
C LEU A 136 -6.25 -10.28 -2.43
N ARG A 137 -5.00 -10.74 -2.47
CA ARG A 137 -4.03 -10.44 -3.54
C ARG A 137 -3.91 -8.93 -3.77
N SER A 138 -4.03 -8.47 -5.02
CA SER A 138 -3.95 -7.06 -5.42
C SER A 138 -5.27 -6.29 -5.29
N LYS A 139 -6.38 -6.94 -4.88
CA LYS A 139 -7.70 -6.28 -4.86
C LYS A 139 -7.92 -5.43 -3.61
N ALA A 140 -7.22 -5.72 -2.51
CA ALA A 140 -7.30 -4.97 -1.28
C ALA A 140 -6.01 -5.11 -0.47
N ILE A 141 -5.67 -4.06 0.28
CA ILE A 141 -4.49 -3.98 1.12
C ILE A 141 -4.85 -4.26 2.56
N VAL A 142 -3.98 -4.96 3.28
CA VAL A 142 -4.08 -5.17 4.72
C VAL A 142 -2.93 -4.44 5.42
N SER A 143 -3.25 -3.52 6.30
CA SER A 143 -2.27 -2.62 6.92
C SER A 143 -2.51 -2.45 8.42
N TYR A 144 -1.42 -2.29 9.17
CA TYR A 144 -1.48 -1.71 10.51
C TYR A 144 -1.49 -0.20 10.42
N ALA A 145 -2.27 0.45 11.28
CA ALA A 145 -2.33 1.92 11.40
C ALA A 145 -2.08 2.34 12.84
N SER A 146 -1.23 3.34 13.06
CA SER A 146 -0.92 3.83 14.41
C SER A 146 -0.57 5.33 14.37
N PRO A 147 -1.03 6.16 15.32
CA PRO A 147 -0.78 7.60 15.28
C PRO A 147 0.68 7.95 15.53
N ALA A 148 1.21 8.92 14.78
CA ALA A 148 2.50 9.56 15.04
C ALA A 148 2.36 10.74 16.02
N PHE A 149 1.55 10.52 17.07
CA PHE A 149 1.32 11.41 18.20
C PHE A 149 0.83 10.57 19.38
N HIS A 150 0.89 11.11 20.59
CA HIS A 150 0.63 10.33 21.80
C HIS A 150 -0.14 11.08 22.90
N THR A 151 -0.57 12.31 22.67
CA THR A 151 -1.33 13.11 23.66
C THR A 151 -2.80 13.24 23.26
N ASN A 152 -3.67 13.42 24.24
CA ASN A 152 -5.09 13.68 24.01
C ASN A 152 -5.31 15.00 23.26
N ALA A 153 -4.49 16.01 23.55
CA ALA A 153 -4.52 17.28 22.84
C ALA A 153 -4.28 17.11 21.32
N SER A 154 -3.26 16.31 20.95
CA SER A 154 -3.00 15.99 19.54
C SER A 154 -4.13 15.18 18.92
N LEU A 155 -4.67 14.17 19.62
CA LEU A 155 -5.80 13.39 19.12
C LEU A 155 -7.00 14.28 18.79
N PHE A 156 -7.42 15.16 19.71
CA PHE A 156 -8.55 16.04 19.49
C PHE A 156 -8.28 17.08 18.42
N HIS A 157 -7.07 17.64 18.38
CA HIS A 157 -6.65 18.58 17.34
C HIS A 157 -6.74 17.96 15.93
N HIS A 158 -6.16 16.77 15.73
CA HIS A 158 -6.17 16.10 14.42
C HIS A 158 -7.55 15.53 14.05
N THR A 159 -8.34 15.14 15.05
CA THR A 159 -9.75 14.74 14.85
C THR A 159 -10.54 15.93 14.31
N HIS A 160 -10.44 17.08 14.98
CA HIS A 160 -11.14 18.30 14.57
C HIS A 160 -10.65 18.84 13.23
N SER A 161 -9.34 18.78 12.97
CA SER A 161 -8.72 19.34 11.76
C SER A 161 -8.79 18.42 10.54
N GLY A 162 -9.27 17.18 10.69
CA GLY A 162 -9.35 16.23 9.57
C GLY A 162 -7.99 15.64 9.14
N THR A 163 -6.98 15.64 10.01
CA THR A 163 -5.59 15.29 9.67
C THR A 163 -5.06 14.05 10.41
N ILE A 164 -5.92 13.17 10.92
CA ILE A 164 -5.51 11.91 11.57
C ILE A 164 -4.74 11.05 10.59
N VAL A 165 -5.23 10.86 9.36
CA VAL A 165 -4.55 10.03 8.35
C VAL A 165 -3.15 10.56 8.07
N ASP A 166 -3.01 11.87 7.88
CA ASP A 166 -1.71 12.52 7.59
C ASP A 166 -0.74 12.48 8.78
N ASN A 167 -1.26 12.28 9.98
CA ASN A 167 -0.48 12.20 11.22
C ASN A 167 -0.45 10.77 11.78
N SER A 168 -0.62 9.77 10.91
CA SER A 168 -0.54 8.36 11.26
C SER A 168 0.52 7.64 10.44
N SER A 169 1.08 6.59 11.04
CA SER A 169 1.94 5.63 10.39
C SER A 169 1.13 4.42 9.90
N PHE A 170 1.39 4.01 8.65
CA PHE A 170 0.77 2.85 8.03
C PHE A 170 1.83 1.87 7.55
N VAL A 171 1.71 0.59 7.91
CA VAL A 171 2.63 -0.45 7.43
C VAL A 171 1.85 -1.64 6.90
N HIS A 172 2.26 -2.12 5.72
CA HIS A 172 1.68 -3.32 5.10
C HIS A 172 1.95 -4.53 5.98
N VAL A 173 0.94 -5.36 6.20
CA VAL A 173 1.09 -6.61 6.98
C VAL A 173 2.19 -7.49 6.40
N ALA A 174 2.29 -7.59 5.07
CA ALA A 174 3.32 -8.38 4.41
C ALA A 174 4.76 -7.95 4.77
N ARG A 175 4.98 -6.66 5.05
CA ARG A 175 6.29 -6.12 5.46
C ARG A 175 6.63 -6.41 6.93
N MET A 176 5.65 -6.82 7.72
CA MET A 176 5.82 -7.23 9.12
C MET A 176 6.00 -8.73 9.29
N SER A 177 6.10 -9.49 8.19
CA SER A 177 6.35 -10.94 8.24
C SER A 177 7.67 -11.23 8.94
N GLY A 178 7.64 -12.06 9.99
CA GLY A 178 8.81 -12.37 10.79
C GLY A 178 9.25 -11.26 11.76
N HIS A 179 8.51 -10.15 11.86
CA HIS A 179 8.77 -9.03 12.77
C HIS A 179 7.69 -8.94 13.87
N SER A 180 8.08 -8.49 15.06
CA SER A 180 7.21 -8.35 16.24
C SER A 180 6.95 -6.90 16.66
N GLU A 181 7.73 -5.94 16.16
CA GLU A 181 7.59 -4.52 16.51
C GLU A 181 7.75 -3.64 15.27
N TRP A 182 6.97 -2.55 15.21
CA TRP A 182 7.14 -1.46 14.23
C TRP A 182 7.59 -0.20 14.97
N VAL A 183 8.63 0.46 14.50
CA VAL A 183 9.24 1.66 15.12
C VAL A 183 9.32 2.78 14.10
N TYR A 184 8.88 3.99 14.45
CA TYR A 184 8.80 5.11 13.49
C TYR A 184 8.88 6.47 14.22
N ASP A 185 9.39 7.49 13.54
CA ASP A 185 9.59 8.85 14.10
C ASP A 185 8.80 9.94 13.36
N ARG A 186 7.99 9.54 12.38
CA ARG A 186 7.18 10.43 11.53
C ARG A 186 5.94 9.72 11.01
N PRO A 187 4.91 10.46 10.55
CA PRO A 187 3.78 9.90 9.82
C PRO A 187 4.18 9.24 8.49
N GLY A 188 3.27 8.47 7.89
CA GLY A 188 3.45 7.79 6.61
C GLY A 188 3.88 6.32 6.75
N SER A 189 4.52 5.76 5.72
CA SER A 189 4.82 4.31 5.68
C SER A 189 6.26 3.92 5.98
N THR A 190 7.04 4.84 6.55
CA THR A 190 8.48 4.65 6.78
C THR A 190 8.76 4.39 8.26
N GLY A 191 9.58 3.38 8.53
CA GLY A 191 9.92 2.92 9.87
C GLY A 191 10.74 1.64 9.85
N LEU A 192 10.98 1.06 11.01
CA LEU A 192 11.77 -0.14 11.23
C LEU A 192 10.88 -1.29 11.70
N ALA A 193 10.92 -2.42 10.99
CA ALA A 193 10.31 -3.67 11.44
C ALA A 193 11.35 -4.49 12.24
N CYS A 194 11.03 -4.90 13.46
CA CYS A 194 12.00 -5.51 14.38
C CYS A 194 11.51 -6.86 14.93
N SER A 195 12.38 -7.87 15.00
CA SER A 195 12.16 -9.16 15.70
C SER A 195 13.32 -9.58 16.62
N GLN A 196 14.27 -8.68 16.91
CA GLN A 196 15.71 -8.72 16.54
C GLN A 196 15.84 -7.87 15.27
N PRO A 197 16.34 -6.64 15.40
CA PRO A 197 16.16 -5.62 14.38
C PRO A 197 16.91 -6.02 13.10
N SER A 198 16.14 -6.27 12.05
CA SER A 198 16.64 -6.44 10.69
C SER A 198 15.99 -5.40 9.81
N PHE A 199 16.83 -4.73 9.04
CA PHE A 199 16.48 -3.64 8.15
C PHE A 199 15.48 -4.11 7.10
N VAL A 200 14.24 -3.58 7.16
CA VAL A 200 13.32 -3.59 6.03
C VAL A 200 13.42 -2.23 5.37
N SER A 201 14.39 -2.10 4.46
CA SER A 201 14.43 -0.98 3.53
C SER A 201 13.76 -1.40 2.25
N GLY A 202 12.71 -0.67 1.89
CA GLY A 202 12.58 -0.33 0.48
C GLY A 202 13.76 0.57 0.14
N PRO A 203 14.40 0.40 -1.02
CA PRO A 203 15.48 1.30 -1.40
C PRO A 203 15.00 2.75 -1.28
N ASP A 204 15.81 3.60 -0.66
CA ASP A 204 15.55 5.03 -0.70
C ASP A 204 15.63 5.44 -2.17
N PHE A 205 14.51 5.90 -2.71
CA PHE A 205 14.37 6.32 -4.09
C PHE A 205 15.47 7.33 -4.43
N TRP A 206 15.82 8.20 -3.48
CA TRP A 206 16.85 9.22 -3.66
C TRP A 206 18.28 8.69 -3.58
N ASP A 207 18.55 7.63 -2.82
CA ASP A 207 19.88 6.98 -2.79
C ASP A 207 20.10 6.11 -4.02
N GLN A 208 19.06 5.46 -4.56
CA GLN A 208 19.14 4.81 -5.87
C GLN A 208 19.37 5.85 -6.97
N ILE A 209 18.62 6.95 -6.92
CA ILE A 209 18.76 8.06 -7.86
C ILE A 209 20.15 8.71 -7.79
N ASN A 210 20.70 8.98 -6.60
CA ASN A 210 22.00 9.61 -6.46
C ASN A 210 23.15 8.67 -6.87
N ASN A 211 23.05 7.36 -6.54
CA ASN A 211 24.02 6.37 -7.01
C ASN A 211 23.95 6.14 -8.52
N SER A 212 22.77 6.28 -9.14
CA SER A 212 22.59 6.27 -10.59
C SER A 212 23.09 7.56 -11.26
N PHE A 213 22.83 8.73 -10.67
CA PHE A 213 23.29 10.02 -11.21
C PHE A 213 24.80 10.21 -11.15
N HIS A 214 25.48 9.63 -10.16
CA HIS A 214 26.94 9.65 -10.09
C HIS A 214 27.61 8.69 -11.10
N LYS A 215 26.88 7.69 -11.62
CA LYS A 215 27.35 6.81 -12.70
C LYS A 215 27.04 7.33 -14.11
N VAL A 216 26.05 8.20 -14.26
CA VAL A 216 25.58 8.73 -15.55
C VAL A 216 26.31 10.02 -15.97
N LYS A 217 27.13 10.63 -15.11
CA LYS A 217 27.81 11.90 -15.41
C LYS A 217 29.07 11.78 -16.26
N ASP A 218 29.61 10.58 -16.43
CA ASP A 218 30.71 10.33 -17.34
C ASP A 218 30.16 9.42 -18.46
N GLU A 219 30.11 9.97 -19.68
CA GLU A 219 29.67 9.34 -20.93
C GLU A 219 28.15 9.41 -21.21
N HIS A 220 27.75 10.37 -22.05
CA HIS A 220 26.49 10.28 -22.80
C HIS A 220 26.80 10.42 -24.28
N ASP A 221 26.63 9.32 -25.03
CA ASP A 221 26.59 9.29 -26.47
C ASP A 221 25.15 9.64 -26.92
N PRO A 222 24.94 10.64 -27.79
CA PRO A 222 23.63 10.94 -28.36
C PRO A 222 22.92 9.75 -29.06
N ASN A 223 23.60 8.62 -29.32
CA ASN A 223 22.98 7.38 -29.77
C ASN A 223 22.11 6.66 -28.72
N ASP A 224 22.31 6.88 -27.42
CA ASP A 224 21.61 6.13 -26.35
C ASP A 224 20.11 6.43 -26.31
N HIS A 225 19.71 7.68 -26.64
CA HIS A 225 18.30 8.06 -26.70
C HIS A 225 17.54 7.34 -27.82
N LEU A 226 18.21 7.09 -28.96
CA LEU A 226 17.62 6.39 -30.09
C LEU A 226 17.45 4.90 -29.80
N GLU A 227 18.34 4.31 -28.98
CA GLU A 227 18.26 2.90 -28.58
C GLU A 227 17.19 2.65 -27.52
N ALA A 228 17.05 3.57 -26.56
CA ALA A 228 15.96 3.55 -25.58
C ALA A 228 14.58 3.66 -26.26
N GLU A 229 14.44 4.54 -27.24
CA GLU A 229 13.22 4.70 -28.05
C GLU A 229 12.84 3.40 -28.78
N LYS A 230 13.83 2.79 -29.46
CA LYS A 230 13.64 1.53 -30.18
C LYS A 230 13.23 0.40 -29.25
N THR A 231 13.87 0.30 -28.09
CA THR A 231 13.60 -0.75 -27.10
C THR A 231 12.19 -0.61 -26.55
N LEU A 232 11.79 0.61 -26.16
CA LEU A 232 10.45 0.87 -25.63
C LEU A 232 9.36 0.60 -26.68
N THR A 233 9.60 1.02 -27.92
CA THR A 233 8.69 0.75 -29.05
C THR A 233 8.55 -0.76 -29.31
N MET A 234 9.65 -1.52 -29.24
CA MET A 234 9.62 -2.98 -29.41
C MET A 234 8.83 -3.67 -28.29
N LEU A 235 9.03 -3.23 -27.04
CA LEU A 235 8.33 -3.78 -25.88
C LEU A 235 6.83 -3.53 -25.95
N SER A 236 6.42 -2.28 -26.24
CA SER A 236 5.00 -1.94 -26.41
C SER A 236 4.34 -2.80 -27.50
N LYS A 237 4.98 -2.91 -28.69
CA LYS A 237 4.44 -3.71 -29.80
C LYS A 237 4.29 -5.18 -29.44
N THR A 238 5.29 -5.75 -28.75
CA THR A 238 5.26 -7.14 -28.28
C THR A 238 4.09 -7.37 -27.32
N VAL A 239 3.93 -6.48 -26.34
CA VAL A 239 2.83 -6.55 -25.36
C VAL A 239 1.47 -6.43 -26.03
N MET A 240 1.28 -5.45 -26.92
CA MET A 240 0.04 -5.28 -27.66
C MET A 240 -0.29 -6.50 -28.52
N GLY A 241 0.71 -7.10 -29.18
CA GLY A 241 0.55 -8.33 -29.95
C GLY A 241 0.04 -9.48 -29.09
N ILE A 242 0.74 -9.77 -27.99
CA ILE A 242 0.36 -10.85 -27.05
C ILE A 242 -1.05 -10.61 -26.50
N CYS A 243 -1.36 -9.40 -26.06
CA CYS A 243 -2.67 -9.12 -25.48
C CYS A 243 -3.81 -9.15 -26.51
N ASN A 244 -3.55 -8.83 -27.78
CA ASN A 244 -4.56 -9.02 -28.84
C ASN A 244 -4.83 -10.51 -29.08
N GLU A 245 -3.79 -11.33 -29.23
CA GLU A 245 -3.93 -12.78 -29.45
C GLU A 245 -4.62 -13.47 -28.25
N GLU A 246 -4.20 -13.17 -27.03
CA GLU A 246 -4.77 -13.73 -25.80
C GLU A 246 -6.16 -13.18 -25.49
N GLY A 247 -6.46 -11.95 -25.92
CA GLY A 247 -7.78 -11.34 -25.81
C GLY A 247 -8.82 -12.09 -26.64
N GLU A 248 -8.48 -12.50 -27.86
CA GLU A 248 -9.31 -13.36 -28.71
C GLU A 248 -9.55 -14.74 -28.08
N ALA A 249 -8.58 -15.22 -27.29
CA ALA A 249 -8.70 -16.45 -26.49
C ALA A 249 -9.50 -16.27 -25.17
N ASN A 250 -10.15 -15.12 -24.95
CA ASN A 250 -10.90 -14.76 -23.74
C ASN A 250 -10.05 -14.73 -22.46
N ASN A 251 -8.76 -14.39 -22.54
CA ASN A 251 -7.92 -14.19 -21.37
C ASN A 251 -8.36 -12.91 -20.62
N PRO A 252 -8.79 -13.01 -19.34
CA PRO A 252 -9.33 -11.85 -18.61
C PRO A 252 -8.32 -10.71 -18.40
N LEU A 253 -7.02 -11.03 -18.28
CA LEU A 253 -5.98 -10.01 -18.12
C LEU A 253 -5.73 -9.26 -19.42
N ALA A 254 -5.73 -9.99 -20.55
CA ALA A 254 -5.57 -9.41 -21.87
C ALA A 254 -6.78 -8.51 -22.23
N MET A 255 -8.00 -8.96 -21.95
CA MET A 255 -9.21 -8.15 -22.16
C MET A 255 -9.21 -6.87 -21.31
N GLU A 256 -8.81 -6.97 -20.04
CA GLU A 256 -8.71 -5.80 -19.15
C GLU A 256 -7.64 -4.82 -19.64
N PHE A 257 -6.51 -5.32 -20.13
CA PHE A 257 -5.46 -4.51 -20.75
C PHE A 257 -5.98 -3.76 -21.99
N LEU A 258 -6.61 -4.47 -22.94
CA LEU A 258 -7.14 -3.89 -24.17
C LEU A 258 -8.26 -2.86 -23.91
N MET A 259 -9.13 -3.12 -22.93
CA MET A 259 -10.16 -2.16 -22.53
C MET A 259 -9.53 -0.86 -21.99
N ARG A 260 -8.55 -0.97 -21.09
CA ARG A 260 -7.90 0.20 -20.47
C ARG A 260 -7.07 0.98 -21.49
N ILE A 261 -6.41 0.31 -22.43
CA ILE A 261 -5.65 1.00 -23.46
C ILE A 261 -6.55 1.73 -24.45
N GLY A 262 -7.71 1.15 -24.79
CA GLY A 262 -8.73 1.82 -25.61
C GLY A 262 -9.25 3.11 -24.94
N GLN A 263 -9.54 3.05 -23.63
CA GLN A 263 -9.97 4.24 -22.87
C GLN A 263 -8.88 5.32 -22.79
N TYR A 264 -7.61 4.91 -22.65
CA TYR A 264 -6.48 5.84 -22.70
C TYR A 264 -6.37 6.51 -24.07
N GLN A 265 -6.41 5.73 -25.15
CA GLN A 265 -6.27 6.23 -26.52
C GLN A 265 -7.40 7.19 -26.90
N GLU A 266 -8.65 6.89 -26.50
CA GLU A 266 -9.79 7.77 -26.71
C GLU A 266 -9.58 9.13 -26.03
N ARG A 267 -9.09 9.14 -24.78
CA ARG A 267 -8.79 10.39 -24.05
C ARG A 267 -7.57 11.11 -24.61
N ALA A 268 -6.52 10.38 -24.94
CA ALA A 268 -5.28 10.94 -25.50
C ALA A 268 -5.50 11.57 -26.88
N SER A 269 -6.48 11.09 -27.65
CA SER A 269 -6.85 11.66 -28.95
C SER A 269 -7.32 13.12 -28.90
N THR A 270 -7.69 13.61 -27.71
CA THR A 270 -8.14 14.99 -27.47
C THR A 270 -7.00 15.97 -27.12
N LEU A 271 -5.77 15.47 -26.97
CA LEU A 271 -4.60 16.28 -26.63
C LEU A 271 -3.90 16.81 -27.89
N GLU A 272 -3.66 18.11 -27.96
CA GLU A 272 -3.03 18.79 -29.13
C GLU A 272 -1.58 18.33 -29.39
N THR A 273 -0.87 17.87 -28.37
CA THR A 273 0.51 17.36 -28.48
C THR A 273 0.58 15.92 -28.04
N ARG A 274 0.34 15.01 -28.99
CA ARG A 274 0.51 13.57 -28.78
C ARG A 274 1.98 13.19 -28.94
N ASN A 275 2.56 12.53 -27.94
CA ASN A 275 3.92 12.02 -27.98
C ASN A 275 3.90 10.48 -28.03
N GLN A 276 4.38 9.92 -29.13
CA GLN A 276 4.38 8.48 -29.37
C GLN A 276 5.21 7.69 -28.34
N MET A 277 6.28 8.28 -27.81
CA MET A 277 7.07 7.65 -26.74
C MET A 277 6.28 7.53 -25.44
N VAL A 278 5.46 8.53 -25.14
CA VAL A 278 4.57 8.49 -23.97
C VAL A 278 3.52 7.42 -24.14
N ASP A 279 2.97 7.26 -25.35
CA ASP A 279 2.02 6.18 -25.64
C ASP A 279 2.65 4.80 -25.42
N HIS A 280 3.84 4.56 -25.98
CA HIS A 280 4.55 3.28 -25.81
C HIS A 280 4.94 3.01 -24.35
N LEU A 281 5.29 4.05 -23.59
CA LEU A 281 5.55 3.95 -22.16
C LEU A 281 4.29 3.57 -21.37
N VAL A 282 3.18 4.25 -21.63
CA VAL A 282 1.89 3.99 -20.96
C VAL A 282 1.39 2.58 -21.28
N GLU A 283 1.47 2.16 -22.54
CA GLU A 283 1.13 0.81 -22.99
C GLU A 283 1.92 -0.24 -22.19
N PHE A 284 3.24 -0.07 -22.10
CA PHE A 284 4.09 -1.03 -21.40
C PHE A 284 3.87 -1.02 -19.88
N LEU A 285 3.77 0.16 -19.25
CA LEU A 285 3.54 0.29 -17.81
C LEU A 285 2.19 -0.27 -17.39
N LEU A 286 1.15 -0.08 -18.22
CA LEU A 286 -0.18 -0.63 -17.97
C LEU A 286 -0.13 -2.17 -17.94
N PHE A 287 0.61 -2.78 -18.86
CA PHE A 287 0.80 -4.22 -18.88
C PHE A 287 1.55 -4.69 -17.63
N VAL A 288 2.70 -4.09 -17.33
CA VAL A 288 3.52 -4.39 -16.14
C VAL A 288 2.68 -4.34 -14.87
N HIS A 289 1.83 -3.33 -14.74
CA HIS A 289 0.89 -3.18 -13.63
C HIS A 289 -0.14 -4.30 -13.57
N LEU A 290 -0.79 -4.64 -14.68
CA LEU A 290 -1.83 -5.66 -14.73
C LEU A 290 -1.31 -7.08 -14.47
N VAL A 291 -0.10 -7.39 -14.93
CA VAL A 291 0.54 -8.70 -14.69
C VAL A 291 1.29 -8.76 -13.35
N GLY A 292 1.43 -7.64 -12.65
CA GLY A 292 2.05 -7.57 -11.33
C GLY A 292 3.56 -7.83 -11.34
N VAL A 293 4.24 -7.48 -12.42
CA VAL A 293 5.70 -7.56 -12.52
C VAL A 293 6.32 -6.19 -12.26
N ASN A 294 7.60 -6.16 -11.88
CA ASN A 294 8.35 -4.91 -11.75
C ASN A 294 9.27 -4.76 -12.96
N TRP A 295 9.25 -3.58 -13.59
CA TRP A 295 10.17 -3.25 -14.66
C TRP A 295 11.36 -2.46 -14.09
N PHE A 296 12.56 -2.95 -14.38
CA PHE A 296 13.80 -2.28 -14.02
C PHE A 296 14.52 -1.86 -15.30
N VAL A 297 14.87 -0.58 -15.39
CA VAL A 297 15.76 -0.08 -16.44
C VAL A 297 17.18 -0.21 -15.90
N ILE A 298 17.98 -1.08 -16.53
CA ILE A 298 19.40 -1.20 -16.22
C ILE A 298 20.12 -0.32 -17.25
N SER A 299 20.62 0.82 -16.79
CA SER A 299 21.60 1.65 -17.50
C SER A 299 23.00 1.14 -17.21
#